data_AF-A0A7W0ZGT8-F1
#
_entry.id   AF-A0A7W0ZGT8-F1
#
_cell.length_a   1.000
_cell.length_b   1.000
_cell.length_c   1.000
_cell.angle_alpha   90.00
_cell.angle_beta   90.00
_cell.angle_gamma   90.00
#
_symmetry.space_group_name_H-M   'P 1'
#
loop_
_entity.id
_entity.type
_entity.pdbx_description
1 polymer ?
#
loop_
_entity_poly.entity_id
_entity_poly.type
_entity_poly.pdbx_seq_one_letter_code
_entity_poly.pdbx_strand_id
1 'polypeptide(L)' 'VADRERGELRAAYGSSGPVVGLVTAPLSAADTCPDLVAEAASPIDDVRGTAAYRRHALRVLTGRALERCLA' A
#
# COMPACT_ATOMS: atom_id res chain seq x y z
N VAL A 1 -0.45 1.49 -9.53
CA VAL A 1 -0.78 1.29 -10.97
C VAL A 1 -1.77 0.15 -11.08
N ALA A 2 -2.83 0.33 -11.86
CA ALA A 2 -3.73 -0.74 -12.30
C ALA A 2 -3.32 -1.17 -13.71
N ASP A 3 -2.59 -2.27 -13.80
CA ASP A 3 -2.14 -2.86 -15.06
C ASP A 3 -3.25 -3.79 -15.58
N ARG A 4 -4.13 -3.24 -16.43
CA ARG A 4 -5.29 -3.97 -16.98
C ARG A 4 -4.88 -5.02 -18.02
N GLU A 5 -3.74 -4.85 -18.68
CA GLU A 5 -3.23 -5.83 -19.66
C GLU A 5 -2.75 -7.10 -18.96
N ARG A 6 -2.07 -6.95 -17.81
CA ARG A 6 -1.58 -8.07 -17.01
C ARG A 6 -2.57 -8.54 -15.94
N GLY A 7 -3.64 -7.79 -15.71
CA GLY A 7 -4.61 -8.09 -14.66
C GLY A 7 -4.03 -7.92 -13.25
N GLU A 8 -3.16 -6.93 -13.05
CA GLU A 8 -2.40 -6.73 -11.82
C GLU A 8 -2.59 -5.33 -11.21
N LEU A 9 -2.54 -5.25 -9.89
CA LEU A 9 -2.28 -4.05 -9.12
C LEU A 9 -0.81 -4.05 -8.68
N ARG A 10 -0.17 -2.89 -8.80
CA ARG A 10 1.19 -2.65 -8.31
C ARG A 10 1.19 -1.40 -7.45
N ALA A 11 1.48 -1.57 -6.16
CA ALA A 11 1.51 -0.50 -5.17
C ALA A 11 2.90 -0.41 -4.54
N ALA A 12 3.57 0.74 -4.71
CA ALA A 12 4.84 1.01 -4.08
C ALA A 12 4.65 1.99 -2.91
N TYR A 13 5.39 1.78 -1.82
CA TYR A 13 5.39 2.68 -0.67
C TYR A 13 6.81 2.97 -0.19
N GLY A 14 7.03 4.22 0.21
CA GLY A 14 8.27 4.69 0.81
C GLY A 14 8.07 5.07 2.27
N SER A 15 9.18 5.32 2.96
CA SER A 15 9.26 5.71 4.37
C SER A 15 8.76 4.67 5.39
N SER A 16 7.80 3.80 5.08
CA SER A 16 7.24 2.79 6.00
C SER A 16 7.98 1.43 6.00
N GLY A 17 9.29 1.49 5.83
CA GLY A 17 10.21 0.36 5.82
C GLY A 17 11.65 0.87 5.63
N PRO A 18 12.66 0.00 5.77
CA PRO A 18 14.06 0.40 5.57
C PRO A 18 14.39 0.73 4.10
N VAL A 19 13.57 0.23 3.16
CA VAL A 19 13.65 0.50 1.72
C VAL A 19 12.24 0.67 1.14
N VAL A 20 12.14 1.05 -0.13
CA VAL A 20 10.86 1.06 -0.85
C VAL A 20 10.28 -0.35 -0.89
N GLY A 21 9.02 -0.51 -0.48
CA GLY A 21 8.27 -1.75 -0.64
C GLY A 21 7.45 -1.73 -1.92
N LEU A 22 7.33 -2.88 -2.57
CA LEU A 22 6.45 -3.11 -3.71
C LEU A 22 5.53 -4.28 -3.38
N VAL A 23 4.23 -4.05 -3.48
CA VAL A 23 3.21 -5.10 -3.40
C VAL A 23 2.56 -5.27 -4.76
N THR A 24 2.51 -6.51 -5.23
CA THR A 24 1.76 -6.92 -6.41
C THR A 24 0.59 -7.80 -5.99
N ALA A 25 -0.56 -7.60 -6.63
CA ALA A 25 -1.76 -8.37 -6.37
C ALA A 25 -2.60 -8.48 -7.66
N PRO A 26 -3.52 -9.46 -7.78
CA PRO A 26 -4.47 -9.49 -8.88
C PRO A 26 -5.36 -8.22 -8.89
N LEU A 27 -5.80 -7.80 -10.08
CA LEU A 27 -6.73 -6.67 -10.21
C LEU A 27 -8.05 -6.90 -9.47
N SER A 28 -8.49 -8.16 -9.35
CA SER A 28 -9.65 -8.57 -8.57
C SER A 28 -9.48 -8.39 -7.05
N ALA A 29 -8.26 -8.19 -6.56
CA ALA A 29 -7.98 -8.00 -5.14
C ALA A 29 -8.02 -6.52 -4.71
N ALA A 30 -8.59 -5.62 -5.53
CA ALA A 30 -8.60 -4.17 -5.30
C ALA A 30 -9.04 -3.78 -3.88
N ASP A 31 -10.11 -4.38 -3.37
CA ASP A 31 -10.66 -4.05 -2.05
C ASP A 31 -9.76 -4.49 -0.89
N THR A 32 -8.94 -5.51 -1.12
CA THR A 32 -8.02 -6.09 -0.10
C THR A 32 -6.57 -5.62 -0.26
N CYS A 33 -6.21 -5.02 -1.39
CA CYS A 33 -4.87 -4.54 -1.68
C CYS A 33 -4.33 -3.52 -0.64
N PRO A 34 -5.15 -2.58 -0.11
CA PRO A 34 -4.72 -1.71 1.00
C PRO A 34 -4.19 -2.46 2.22
N ASP A 35 -4.79 -3.62 2.51
CA ASP A 35 -4.44 -4.44 3.65
C ASP A 35 -3.11 -5.15 3.39
N LEU A 36 -2.94 -5.72 2.19
CA LEU A 36 -1.68 -6.33 1.75
C LEU A 36 -0.50 -5.35 1.82
N VAL A 37 -0.71 -4.09 1.45
CA VAL A 37 0.32 -3.04 1.54
C VAL A 37 0.64 -2.70 2.99
N ALA A 38 -0.36 -2.62 3.87
CA ALA A 38 -0.15 -2.34 5.28
C ALA A 38 0.60 -3.47 6.01
N GLU A 39 0.27 -4.73 5.69
CA GLU A 39 0.93 -5.92 6.26
C GLU A 39 2.38 -6.07 5.79
N ALA A 40 2.68 -5.67 4.54
CA ALA A 40 4.05 -5.68 4.04
C ALA A 40 4.97 -4.64 4.71
N ALA A 41 4.39 -3.62 5.36
CA ALA A 41 5.13 -2.51 5.94
C ALA A 41 5.74 -2.83 7.31
N SER A 42 6.99 -2.40 7.51
CA SER A 42 7.72 -2.54 8.77
C SER A 42 8.24 -1.18 9.26
N PRO A 43 7.34 -0.24 9.62
CA PRO A 43 7.74 1.05 10.17
C PRO A 43 8.24 0.92 11.61
N ILE A 44 9.06 1.87 12.02
CA ILE A 44 9.43 2.12 13.41
C ILE A 44 8.56 3.22 14.02
N ASP A 45 8.54 3.29 15.35
CA ASP A 45 8.13 4.49 16.06
C ASP A 45 9.18 5.58 15.86
N ASP A 46 8.75 6.80 15.52
CA ASP A 46 9.61 7.98 15.51
C ASP A 46 8.79 9.25 15.80
N VAL A 47 9.44 10.43 15.76
CA VAL A 47 8.80 11.72 16.05
C VAL A 47 7.62 12.07 15.12
N ARG A 48 7.47 11.38 13.99
CA ARG A 48 6.36 11.53 13.05
C ARG A 48 5.17 10.64 13.39
N GLY A 49 5.33 9.67 14.29
CA GLY A 49 4.26 8.80 14.78
C GLY A 49 4.68 7.35 15.06
N THR A 50 3.75 6.58 15.62
CA THR A 50 3.98 5.16 15.95
C THR A 50 3.94 4.27 14.71
N ALA A 51 4.64 3.13 14.76
CA ALA A 51 4.62 2.07 13.75
C ALA A 51 3.17 1.64 13.45
N ALA A 52 2.35 1.48 14.49
CA ALA A 52 0.94 1.13 14.33
C ALA A 52 0.16 2.20 13.54
N TYR A 53 0.31 3.48 13.89
CA TYR A 53 -0.32 4.57 13.17
C TYR A 53 0.16 4.64 11.72
N ARG A 54 1.44 4.41 11.48
CA ARG A 54 2.02 4.45 10.13
C ARG A 54 1.53 3.30 9.24
N ARG A 55 1.35 2.09 9.78
CA ARG A 55 0.67 1.00 9.05
C ARG A 55 -0.78 1.36 8.72
N HIS A 56 -1.51 1.92 9.69
CA HIS A 56 -2.88 2.38 9.48
C HIS A 56 -2.97 3.48 8.41
N ALA A 57 -2.14 4.51 8.49
CA ALA A 57 -2.10 5.59 7.51
C ALA A 57 -1.75 5.06 6.11
N LEU A 58 -0.82 4.11 6.02
CA LEU A 58 -0.46 3.50 4.75
C LEU A 58 -1.63 2.71 4.13
N ARG A 59 -2.41 1.96 4.93
CA ARG A 59 -3.65 1.32 4.49
C ARG A 59 -4.60 2.34 3.87
N VAL A 60 -4.88 3.44 4.58
CA VAL A 60 -5.80 4.50 4.12
C VAL A 60 -5.30 5.15 2.83
N LEU A 61 -4.01 5.53 2.77
CA LEU A 61 -3.43 6.18 1.60
C LEU A 61 -3.42 5.25 0.38
N THR A 62 -3.19 3.96 0.59
CA THR A 62 -3.25 2.96 -0.49
C THR A 62 -4.67 2.86 -1.05
N GLY A 63 -5.70 2.77 -0.19
CA GLY A 63 -7.11 2.77 -0.65
C GLY A 63 -7.44 3.98 -1.52
N ARG A 64 -7.10 5.18 -1.04
CA ARG A 64 -7.30 6.43 -1.80
C ARG A 64 -6.49 6.50 -3.10
N ALA A 65 -5.33 5.86 -3.16
CA ALA A 65 -4.53 5.80 -4.38
C ALA A 65 -5.15 4.83 -5.40
N LEU A 66 -5.68 3.69 -4.94
CA LEU A 66 -6.36 2.71 -5.77
C LEU A 66 -7.66 3.26 -6.36
N GLU A 67 -8.47 3.96 -5.56
CA GLU A 67 -9.68 4.65 -6.07
C GLU A 67 -9.36 5.54 -7.28
N ARG A 68 -8.25 6.31 -7.21
CA ARG A 68 -7.80 7.17 -8.31
C ARG A 68 -7.22 6.40 -9.49
N CYS A 69 -6.58 5.26 -9.25
CA CYS A 69 -5.97 4.44 -10.30
C CYS A 69 -6.99 3.56 -11.04
N LEU A 70 -8.14 3.30 -10.42
CA LEU A 70 -9.19 2.43 -10.95
C LEU A 70 -10.31 3.21 -11.63
N ALA A 71 -10.49 4.50 -11.29
CA ALA A 71 -11.32 5.44 -12.05
C ALA A 71 -10.87 5.54 -13.51
#